data_AF-A0A972U0S8-F1
#
_entry.id   AF-A0A972U0S8-F1
#
_cell.length_a   1.000
_cell.length_b   1.000
_cell.length_c   1.000
_cell.angle_alpha   90.00
_cell.angle_beta   90.00
_cell.angle_gamma   90.00
#
_symmetry.space_group_name_H-M   'P 1'
#
loop_
_entity.id
_entity.type
_entity.pdbx_description
1 polymer ?
#
loop_
_entity_poly.entity_id
_entity_poly.type
_entity_poly.pdbx_seq_one_letter_code
_entity_poly.pdbx_strand_id
1 'polypeptide(L)'
;MANTQTRRRGTTNTSGAPAAPVAPRPCLDSFVVLAQTDPLSLPADQQVELLQNFERHAAWVESLRLDALVAMAGPGPDYGAAAGHDTEISRNGLEVNDSVRDEAMAALRISGRMAEFRITTARDLHFKLVRTRHLLRDGV
;
A
#
# COMPACT_ATOMS: atom_id res chain seq x y z
N MET A 1 29.52 -40.96 48.96
CA MET A 1 28.38 -40.70 48.05
C MET A 1 28.42 -39.24 47.63
N ALA A 2 27.91 -38.88 46.44
CA ALA A 2 27.56 -37.49 46.08
C ALA A 2 26.21 -37.11 46.76
N ASN A 3 25.59 -35.93 46.66
CA ASN A 3 25.80 -34.68 45.90
C ASN A 3 25.13 -33.52 46.73
N THR A 4 25.10 -32.21 46.45
CA THR A 4 25.40 -31.37 45.26
C THR A 4 25.86 -29.97 45.71
N GLN A 5 26.59 -29.23 44.86
CA GLN A 5 27.00 -27.84 45.11
C GLN A 5 26.02 -26.83 44.46
N THR A 6 25.28 -26.03 45.23
CA THR A 6 24.26 -25.10 44.69
C THR A 6 24.70 -23.63 44.72
N ARG A 7 25.46 -23.23 43.70
CA ARG A 7 25.89 -21.85 43.45
C ARG A 7 24.74 -21.01 42.88
N ARG A 8 24.05 -20.21 43.69
CA ARG A 8 23.09 -19.19 43.17
C ARG A 8 23.85 -18.14 42.35
N ARG A 9 23.59 -18.07 41.04
CA ARG A 9 24.10 -17.01 40.14
C ARG A 9 23.05 -15.91 39.97
N GLY A 10 23.54 -14.69 39.82
CA GLY A 10 23.13 -13.73 38.78
C GLY A 10 21.65 -13.34 38.69
N THR A 11 21.31 -12.20 39.30
CA THR A 11 20.24 -11.33 38.79
C THR A 11 20.72 -10.67 37.49
N THR A 12 20.37 -11.25 36.34
CA THR A 12 20.53 -10.56 35.06
C THR A 12 19.37 -9.60 34.86
N ASN A 13 19.64 -8.30 34.78
CA ASN A 13 18.64 -7.31 34.39
C ASN A 13 18.24 -7.57 32.93
N THR A 14 17.05 -8.13 32.72
CA THR A 14 16.44 -8.17 31.39
C THR A 14 15.99 -6.75 31.03
N SER A 15 16.89 -5.99 30.41
CA SER A 15 16.53 -4.76 29.71
C SER A 15 15.60 -5.15 28.56
N GLY A 16 14.30 -4.94 28.74
CA GLY A 16 13.30 -5.21 27.72
C GLY A 16 13.48 -4.27 26.54
N ALA A 17 14.25 -4.68 25.54
CA ALA A 17 14.19 -4.05 24.23
C ALA A 17 12.74 -4.14 23.71
N PRO A 18 12.16 -3.07 23.15
CA PRO A 18 10.86 -3.16 22.51
C PRO A 18 10.95 -4.19 21.39
N ALA A 19 10.03 -5.14 21.36
CA ALA A 19 9.85 -5.98 20.18
C ALA A 19 9.21 -5.14 19.08
N ALA A 20 9.61 -5.36 17.83
CA ALA A 20 8.88 -4.80 16.70
C ALA A 20 7.42 -5.27 16.75
N PRO A 21 6.44 -4.38 16.55
CA PRO A 21 5.04 -4.80 16.55
C PRO A 21 4.75 -5.59 15.28
N VAL A 22 4.34 -6.85 15.44
CA VAL A 22 3.74 -7.64 14.37
C VAL A 22 2.51 -6.88 13.87
N ALA A 23 2.66 -6.18 12.75
CA ALA A 23 1.70 -5.14 12.40
C ALA A 23 0.33 -5.75 12.08
N PRO A 24 -0.78 -5.18 12.62
CA PRO A 24 -2.10 -5.46 12.08
C PRO A 24 -2.18 -4.98 10.63
N ARG A 25 -3.27 -5.35 9.93
CA ARG A 25 -3.60 -4.88 8.58
C ARG A 25 -3.25 -3.38 8.43
N PRO A 26 -2.48 -2.98 7.40
CA PRO A 26 -1.96 -1.63 7.28
C PRO A 26 -3.06 -0.58 7.34
N CYS A 27 -2.85 0.42 8.19
CA CYS A 27 -3.78 1.51 8.44
C CYS A 27 -3.01 2.77 8.86
N LEU A 28 -3.71 3.88 9.10
CA LEU A 28 -3.07 5.12 9.54
C LEU A 28 -2.36 4.95 10.89
N ASP A 29 -3.01 4.29 11.85
CA ASP A 29 -2.50 4.17 13.22
C ASP A 29 -1.23 3.31 13.27
N SER A 30 -1.19 2.20 12.52
CA SER A 30 0.01 1.36 12.40
C SER A 30 1.13 2.06 11.63
N PHE A 31 0.81 2.84 10.60
CA PHE A 31 1.80 3.65 9.88
C PHE A 31 2.45 4.72 10.79
N VAL A 32 1.67 5.39 11.65
CA VAL A 32 2.19 6.40 12.59
C VAL A 32 3.19 5.78 13.58
N VAL A 33 2.93 4.57 14.09
CA VAL A 33 3.86 3.86 14.98
C VAL A 33 5.17 3.51 14.26
N LEU A 34 5.09 3.00 13.02
CA LEU A 34 6.28 2.66 12.22
C LEU A 34 7.10 3.91 11.87
N ALA A 35 6.44 5.01 11.49
CA ALA A 35 7.09 6.28 11.15
C ALA A 35 7.77 6.99 12.33
N GLN A 36 7.45 6.61 13.58
CA GLN A 36 8.11 7.09 14.80
C GLN A 36 9.28 6.20 15.25
N THR A 37 9.51 5.06 14.59
CA THR A 37 10.55 4.09 14.97
C THR A 37 11.86 4.41 14.26
N ASP A 38 12.94 4.71 15.00
CA ASP A 38 14.30 4.85 14.45
C ASP A 38 14.87 3.47 14.07
N PRO A 39 15.12 3.18 12.77
CA PRO A 39 15.67 1.89 12.35
C PRO A 39 17.06 1.62 12.93
N LEU A 40 17.87 2.65 13.18
CA LEU A 40 19.24 2.52 13.68
C LEU A 40 19.29 2.14 15.17
N SER A 41 18.18 2.32 15.89
CA SER A 41 18.02 1.88 17.28
C SER A 41 17.70 0.38 17.43
N LEU A 42 17.29 -0.28 16.34
CA LEU A 42 16.77 -1.65 16.36
C LEU A 42 17.84 -2.74 16.13
N PRO A 43 17.69 -3.93 16.72
CA PRO A 43 18.35 -5.16 16.29
C PRO A 43 18.11 -5.51 14.81
N ALA A 44 19.04 -6.21 14.16
CA ALA A 44 19.01 -6.45 12.72
C ALA A 44 17.81 -7.29 12.22
N ASP A 45 17.30 -8.20 13.03
CA ASP A 45 16.05 -8.94 12.79
C ASP A 45 14.83 -8.00 12.79
N GLN A 46 14.78 -7.08 13.76
CA GLN A 46 13.72 -6.08 13.86
C GLN A 46 13.82 -4.98 12.79
N GLN A 47 15.02 -4.66 12.30
CA GLN A 47 15.21 -3.80 11.12
C GLN A 47 14.58 -4.41 9.87
N VAL A 48 14.71 -5.73 9.67
CA VAL A 48 14.09 -6.46 8.56
C VAL A 48 12.56 -6.50 8.72
N GLU A 49 12.04 -6.71 9.94
CA GLU A 49 10.60 -6.65 10.20
C GLU A 49 10.03 -5.23 9.98
N LEU A 50 10.74 -4.18 10.42
CA LEU A 50 10.36 -2.79 10.16
C LEU A 50 10.30 -2.48 8.66
N LEU A 51 11.30 -2.93 7.88
CA LEU A 51 11.30 -2.78 6.42
C LEU A 51 10.12 -3.54 5.77
N GLN A 52 9.86 -4.79 6.16
CA GLN A 52 8.70 -5.54 5.66
C GLN A 52 7.39 -4.81 5.98
N ASN A 53 7.25 -4.26 7.19
CA ASN A 53 6.06 -3.51 7.58
C ASN A 53 5.92 -2.19 6.78
N PHE A 54 7.01 -1.53 6.38
CA PHE A 54 6.95 -0.40 5.44
C PHE A 54 6.51 -0.81 4.04
N GLU A 55 7.02 -1.92 3.49
CA GLU A 55 6.58 -2.45 2.18
C GLU A 55 5.07 -2.79 2.17
N ARG A 56 4.55 -3.39 3.24
CA ARG A 56 3.09 -3.62 3.41
C ARG A 56 2.29 -2.33 3.38
N HIS A 57 2.79 -1.27 4.00
CA HIS A 57 2.15 0.05 3.97
C HIS A 57 2.29 0.75 2.60
N ALA A 58 3.39 0.52 1.88
CA ALA A 58 3.56 1.02 0.52
C ALA A 58 2.53 0.37 -0.44
N ALA A 59 2.35 -0.95 -0.36
CA ALA A 59 1.30 -1.67 -1.11
C ALA A 59 -0.12 -1.17 -0.78
N TRP A 60 -0.39 -0.89 0.50
CA TRP A 60 -1.66 -0.33 0.96
C TRP A 60 -1.90 1.09 0.43
N VAL A 61 -0.94 2.00 0.57
CA VAL A 61 -1.03 3.37 0.03
C VAL A 61 -1.18 3.36 -1.50
N GLU A 62 -0.45 2.48 -2.19
CA GLU A 62 -0.59 2.29 -3.64
C GLU A 62 -2.01 1.81 -4.01
N SER A 63 -2.62 0.90 -3.24
CA SER A 63 -4.02 0.48 -3.44
C SER A 63 -5.00 1.67 -3.32
N LEU A 64 -4.76 2.60 -2.39
CA LEU A 64 -5.57 3.82 -2.23
C LEU A 64 -5.32 4.82 -3.37
N ARG A 65 -4.08 4.93 -3.86
CA ARG A 65 -3.70 5.76 -5.00
C ARG A 65 -4.35 5.27 -6.31
N LEU A 66 -4.47 3.95 -6.47
CA LEU A 66 -5.14 3.32 -7.60
C LEU A 66 -6.67 3.48 -7.52
N ASP A 67 -7.26 3.35 -6.32
CA ASP A 67 -8.67 3.68 -6.09
C ASP A 67 -9.00 5.13 -6.50
N ALA A 68 -8.17 6.10 -6.09
CA ALA A 68 -8.31 7.51 -6.48
C ALA A 68 -8.16 7.72 -7.99
N LEU A 69 -7.26 6.99 -8.66
CA LEU A 69 -7.12 7.04 -10.11
C LEU A 69 -8.35 6.51 -10.86
N VAL A 70 -9.02 5.45 -10.38
CA VAL A 70 -10.28 4.99 -11.00
C VAL A 70 -11.44 5.93 -10.69
N ALA A 71 -11.50 6.52 -9.49
CA ALA A 71 -12.50 7.53 -9.17
C ALA A 71 -12.39 8.78 -10.06
N MET A 72 -11.17 9.17 -10.43
CA MET A 72 -10.88 10.28 -11.34
C MET A 72 -11.12 9.92 -12.81
N ALA A 73 -10.70 8.73 -13.25
CA ALA A 73 -10.75 8.35 -14.67
C ALA A 73 -12.02 7.58 -15.10
N GLY A 74 -12.85 7.11 -14.16
CA GLY A 74 -14.03 6.31 -14.44
C GLY A 74 -13.75 4.93 -15.08
N PRO A 75 -14.81 4.15 -15.36
CA PRO A 75 -14.69 2.94 -16.19
C PRO A 75 -14.27 3.32 -17.62
N GLY A 76 -13.36 2.54 -18.21
CA GLY A 76 -13.02 2.67 -19.63
C GLY A 76 -14.07 2.01 -20.53
N PRO A 77 -13.94 2.12 -21.88
CA PRO A 77 -14.86 1.51 -22.82
C PRO A 77 -14.96 -0.03 -22.65
N ASP A 78 -13.84 -0.71 -22.37
CA ASP A 78 -13.78 -2.17 -22.18
C ASP A 78 -14.40 -2.66 -20.84
N TYR A 79 -15.02 -1.76 -20.07
CA TYR A 79 -15.47 -1.99 -18.68
C TYR A 79 -16.95 -1.64 -18.45
N GLY A 80 -17.71 -1.37 -19.52
CA GLY A 80 -19.15 -1.06 -19.44
C GLY A 80 -20.03 -2.29 -19.11
N ALA A 81 -21.27 -2.11 -18.63
CA ALA A 81 -21.98 -0.86 -18.36
C ALA A 81 -23.08 -1.04 -17.30
N ALA A 82 -23.07 -0.22 -16.23
CA ALA A 82 -24.13 -0.17 -15.21
C ALA A 82 -24.08 1.10 -14.33
N ALA A 83 -23.97 2.30 -14.92
CA ALA A 83 -24.08 3.56 -14.18
C ALA A 83 -24.80 4.62 -15.04
N GLY A 84 -26.05 4.94 -14.70
CA GLY A 84 -26.81 5.99 -15.36
C GLY A 84 -26.48 7.35 -14.79
N HIS A 85 -25.59 8.09 -15.45
CA HIS A 85 -25.41 9.53 -15.29
C HIS A 85 -25.22 10.18 -16.65
N ASP A 86 -25.80 11.36 -16.82
CA ASP A 86 -25.67 12.16 -18.04
C ASP A 86 -24.24 12.68 -18.19
N THR A 87 -23.45 11.91 -18.93
CA THR A 87 -22.30 12.39 -19.69
C THR A 87 -22.53 11.99 -21.13
N GLU A 88 -22.51 12.96 -22.05
CA GLU A 88 -22.66 12.68 -23.46
C GLU A 88 -21.60 11.66 -23.88
N ILE A 89 -22.03 10.49 -24.36
CA ILE A 89 -21.13 9.53 -25.00
C ILE A 89 -20.78 10.13 -26.37
N SER A 90 -19.83 11.08 -26.35
CA SER A 90 -19.26 11.67 -27.56
C SER A 90 -18.82 10.53 -28.46
N ARG A 91 -19.19 10.61 -29.74
CA ARG A 91 -18.88 9.57 -30.73
C ARG A 91 -17.38 9.41 -30.99
N ASN A 92 -16.56 10.32 -30.43
CA ASN A 92 -15.12 10.29 -30.42
C ASN A 92 -14.61 9.70 -29.08
N GLY A 93 -14.76 8.38 -28.88
CA GLY A 93 -14.41 7.68 -27.63
C GLY A 93 -12.92 7.71 -27.20
N LEU A 94 -12.09 8.51 -27.89
CA LEU A 94 -10.69 8.81 -27.56
C LEU A 94 -10.59 10.09 -26.70
N GLU A 95 -11.31 11.15 -27.08
CA GLU A 95 -11.12 12.52 -26.58
C GLU A 95 -11.37 12.66 -25.06
N VAL A 96 -12.34 11.93 -24.52
CA VAL A 96 -12.65 11.94 -23.08
C VAL A 96 -11.51 11.31 -22.26
N ASN A 97 -10.85 10.28 -22.81
CA ASN A 97 -9.74 9.60 -22.14
C ASN A 97 -8.42 10.41 -22.27
N ASP A 98 -8.30 11.23 -23.32
CA ASP A 98 -7.19 12.18 -23.49
C ASP A 98 -7.22 13.30 -22.42
N SER A 99 -8.36 13.96 -22.19
CA SER A 99 -8.46 15.03 -21.16
C SER A 99 -8.09 14.51 -19.77
N VAL A 100 -8.65 13.36 -19.38
CA VAL A 100 -8.39 12.67 -18.12
C VAL A 100 -6.90 12.30 -17.95
N ARG A 101 -6.25 11.85 -19.02
CA ARG A 101 -4.80 11.58 -19.02
C ARG A 101 -4.01 12.87 -18.83
N ASP A 102 -4.36 13.94 -19.52
CA ASP A 102 -3.59 15.18 -19.56
C ASP A 102 -3.73 15.99 -18.26
N GLU A 103 -4.89 15.94 -17.61
CA GLU A 103 -5.07 16.38 -16.22
C GLU A 103 -4.18 15.59 -15.25
N ALA A 104 -4.15 14.26 -15.37
CA ALA A 104 -3.30 13.41 -14.54
C ALA A 104 -1.79 13.64 -14.80
N MET A 105 -1.39 13.97 -16.04
CA MET A 105 -0.03 14.40 -16.37
C MET A 105 0.34 15.69 -15.63
N ALA A 106 -0.52 16.71 -15.71
CA ALA A 106 -0.27 18.03 -15.12
C ALA A 106 -0.24 17.96 -13.58
N ALA A 107 -1.22 17.30 -12.97
CA ALA A 107 -1.35 17.20 -11.52
C ALA A 107 -0.23 16.36 -10.88
N LEU A 108 0.14 15.22 -11.49
CA LEU A 108 1.14 14.31 -10.94
C LEU A 108 2.57 14.57 -11.47
N ARG A 109 2.75 15.51 -12.41
CA ARG A 109 4.01 15.85 -13.09
C ARG A 109 4.67 14.65 -13.77
N ILE A 110 3.86 13.87 -14.49
CA ILE A 110 4.28 12.64 -15.21
C ILE A 110 4.03 12.76 -16.72
N SER A 111 4.71 11.92 -17.51
CA SER A 111 4.47 11.83 -18.95
C SER A 111 3.15 11.14 -19.28
N GLY A 112 2.57 11.42 -20.46
CA GLY A 112 1.28 10.85 -20.88
C GLY A 112 1.25 9.33 -20.87
N ARG A 113 2.30 8.67 -21.36
CA ARG A 113 2.44 7.21 -21.27
C ARG A 113 2.40 6.70 -19.82
N MET A 114 2.95 7.44 -18.86
CA MET A 114 2.92 7.05 -17.45
C MET A 114 1.55 7.32 -16.80
N ALA A 115 0.85 8.39 -17.19
CA ALA A 115 -0.53 8.63 -16.78
C ALA A 115 -1.48 7.55 -17.32
N GLU A 116 -1.43 7.29 -18.63
CA GLU A 116 -2.19 6.27 -19.34
C GLU A 116 -1.95 4.86 -18.76
N PHE A 117 -0.68 4.48 -18.54
CA PHE A 117 -0.32 3.23 -17.89
C PHE A 117 -0.94 3.12 -16.50
N ARG A 118 -0.77 4.15 -15.66
CA ARG A 118 -1.32 4.17 -14.30
C ARG A 118 -2.85 4.09 -14.26
N ILE A 119 -3.54 4.81 -15.17
CA ILE A 119 -5.01 4.75 -15.31
C ILE A 119 -5.46 3.36 -15.75
N THR A 120 -4.75 2.74 -16.70
CA THR A 120 -5.05 1.38 -17.19
C THR A 120 -4.85 0.35 -16.08
N THR A 121 -3.70 0.34 -15.41
CA THR A 121 -3.43 -0.54 -14.26
C THR A 121 -4.45 -0.36 -13.13
N ALA A 122 -4.89 0.87 -12.86
CA ALA A 122 -5.92 1.14 -11.87
C ALA A 122 -7.28 0.54 -12.28
N ARG A 123 -7.72 0.73 -13.53
CA ARG A 123 -8.96 0.13 -14.08
C ARG A 123 -8.88 -1.41 -14.07
N ASP A 124 -7.75 -2.00 -14.48
CA ASP A 124 -7.54 -3.45 -14.43
C ASP A 124 -7.63 -4.01 -13.00
N LEU A 125 -6.98 -3.37 -12.02
CA LEU A 125 -7.06 -3.78 -10.61
C LEU A 125 -8.45 -3.58 -9.99
N HIS A 126 -9.18 -2.55 -10.43
CA HIS A 126 -10.53 -2.27 -9.92
C HIS A 126 -11.57 -3.25 -10.46
N PHE A 127 -11.54 -3.55 -11.76
CA PHE A 127 -12.61 -4.26 -12.47
C PHE A 127 -12.29 -5.72 -12.82
N LYS A 128 -11.02 -6.07 -13.07
CA LYS A 128 -10.62 -7.43 -13.51
C LYS A 128 -9.89 -8.21 -12.42
N LEU A 129 -8.99 -7.56 -11.68
CA LEU A 129 -8.09 -8.19 -10.69
C LEU A 129 -8.49 -7.86 -9.24
N VAL A 130 -9.80 -7.90 -8.95
CA VAL A 130 -10.40 -7.53 -7.66
C VAL A 130 -9.73 -8.22 -6.47
N ARG A 131 -9.36 -9.51 -6.59
CA ARG A 131 -8.65 -10.24 -5.53
C ARG A 131 -7.25 -9.66 -5.25
N THR A 132 -6.51 -9.27 -6.28
CA THR A 132 -5.19 -8.62 -6.14
C THR A 132 -5.32 -7.26 -5.48
N ARG A 133 -6.33 -6.46 -5.86
CA ARG A 133 -6.65 -5.18 -5.21
C ARG A 133 -6.98 -5.34 -3.71
N HIS A 134 -7.67 -6.41 -3.32
CA HIS A 134 -7.88 -6.73 -1.91
C HIS A 134 -6.57 -7.10 -1.18
N LEU A 135 -5.72 -7.95 -1.76
CA LEU A 135 -4.44 -8.34 -1.16
C LEU A 135 -3.51 -7.13 -0.92
N LEU A 136 -3.36 -6.25 -1.93
CA LEU A 136 -2.61 -4.99 -1.79
C LEU A 136 -3.16 -4.10 -0.66
N ARG A 137 -4.50 -4.01 -0.53
CA ARG A 137 -5.17 -3.26 0.55
C ARG A 137 -5.08 -3.95 1.92
N ASP A 138 -4.70 -5.21 1.96
CA ASP A 138 -4.44 -5.98 3.18
C ASP A 138 -2.94 -6.03 3.53
N GLY A 139 -2.07 -5.48 2.68
CA GLY A 139 -0.62 -5.51 2.86
C GLY A 139 0.00 -6.89 2.60
N VAL A 140 -0.48 -7.59 1.56
CA VAL A 140 -0.11 -8.96 1.18
C VAL A 140 0.31 -9.05 -0.29
#